data_AF-A0A0L8HRR0-F1
#
_entry.id   AF-A0A0L8HRR0-F1
#
_cell.length_a   1.000
_cell.length_b   1.000
_cell.length_c   1.000
_cell.angle_alpha   90.00
_cell.angle_beta   90.00
_cell.angle_gamma   90.00
#
_symmetry.space_group_name_H-M   'P 1'
#
loop_
_entity.id
_entity.type
_entity.pdbx_description
1 polymer ?
#
loop_
_entity_poly.entity_id
_entity_poly.type
_entity_poly.pdbx_seq_one_letter_code
_entity_poly.pdbx_strand_id
1 'polypeptide(L)'
;LLKGNRSGYTFYCSGNDKDDKHETSVASAVKNSREKKQKNLTIIPEVINDWFIIPRLPTKGSNFLNLVSRYVSTMANDQTSKMKFYEDASSLISAIPQKEELILLGNFNARVRTDEGTWQG
;
A
#
# COMPACT_ATOMS: atom_id res chain seq x y z
N LEU A 1 -0.55 -13.56 4.36
CA LEU A 1 0.31 -12.46 4.86
C LEU A 1 1.54 -13.06 5.54
N LEU A 2 2.74 -12.74 5.06
CA LEU A 2 4.00 -13.13 5.70
C LEU A 2 4.45 -12.03 6.67
N LYS A 3 4.79 -12.41 7.90
CA LYS A 3 5.37 -11.53 8.93
C LYS A 3 6.79 -12.00 9.27
N GLY A 4 7.76 -11.10 9.17
CA GLY A 4 9.16 -11.39 9.52
C GLY A 4 9.76 -10.30 10.41
N ASN A 5 10.79 -10.62 11.19
CA ASN A 5 11.57 -9.63 11.92
C ASN A 5 13.05 -9.74 11.55
N ARG A 6 13.67 -8.63 11.12
CA ARG A 6 15.10 -8.59 10.78
C ARG A 6 15.65 -7.19 10.95
N SER A 7 16.90 -7.07 11.41
CA SER A 7 17.65 -5.81 11.50
C SER A 7 16.93 -4.67 12.24
N GLY A 8 16.09 -4.99 13.23
CA GLY A 8 15.32 -3.99 13.97
C GLY A 8 14.07 -3.48 13.26
N TYR A 9 13.56 -4.20 12.27
CA TYR A 9 12.31 -3.93 11.56
C TYR A 9 11.40 -5.17 11.54
N THR A 10 10.10 -4.93 11.59
CA THR A 10 9.03 -5.91 11.34
C THR A 10 8.53 -5.71 9.91
N PHE A 11 8.53 -6.79 9.12
CA PHE A 11 8.12 -6.81 7.73
C PHE A 11 6.74 -7.46 7.60
N TYR A 12 5.91 -6.89 6.74
CA TYR A 12 4.57 -7.35 6.36
C TYR A 12 4.53 -7.51 4.84
N CYS A 13 4.30 -8.71 4.33
CA CYS A 13 4.28 -8.98 2.89
C CYS A 13 3.03 -9.73 2.44
N SER A 14 2.49 -9.35 1.28
CA SER A 14 1.45 -10.03 0.52
C SER A 14 2.10 -10.70 -0.67
N GLY A 15 1.60 -11.87 -1.01
CA GLY A 15 2.13 -12.74 -2.05
C GLY A 15 1.69 -14.17 -1.78
N ASN A 16 1.43 -14.92 -2.84
CA ASN A 16 1.11 -16.34 -2.75
C ASN A 16 2.39 -17.18 -2.57
N ASP A 17 2.18 -18.42 -2.14
CA ASP A 17 3.21 -19.39 -1.82
C ASP A 17 4.19 -19.67 -2.98
N LYS A 18 5.30 -20.31 -2.60
CA LYS A 18 6.62 -20.48 -3.25
C LYS A 18 6.71 -20.78 -4.76
N ASP A 19 5.60 -21.06 -5.46
CA ASP A 19 5.58 -21.47 -6.87
C ASP A 19 5.03 -20.39 -7.82
N ASP A 20 4.37 -19.34 -7.31
CA ASP A 20 3.95 -18.20 -8.12
C ASP A 20 5.08 -17.18 -8.22
N LYS A 21 5.48 -16.85 -9.46
CA LYS A 21 6.47 -15.81 -9.76
C LYS A 21 6.10 -14.54 -8.96
N HIS A 22 7.03 -14.07 -8.12
CA HIS A 22 6.91 -12.95 -7.17
C HIS A 22 6.59 -11.56 -7.78
N GLU A 23 5.99 -11.49 -8.96
CA GLU A 23 5.81 -10.27 -9.76
C GLU A 23 4.79 -9.29 -9.16
N THR A 24 4.00 -9.71 -8.16
CA THR A 24 2.90 -8.93 -7.57
C THR A 24 2.98 -8.77 -6.05
N SER A 25 4.11 -9.12 -5.42
CA SER A 25 4.25 -8.98 -3.96
C SER A 25 4.46 -7.52 -3.53
N VAL A 26 3.80 -7.13 -2.43
CA VAL A 26 4.02 -5.86 -1.74
C VAL A 26 4.67 -6.16 -0.40
N ALA A 27 5.61 -5.32 0.02
CA ALA A 27 6.21 -5.42 1.35
C ALA A 27 6.21 -4.06 2.04
N SER A 28 5.88 -4.05 3.32
CA SER A 28 6.01 -2.89 4.21
C SER A 28 6.92 -3.24 5.38
N ALA A 29 7.81 -2.34 5.77
CA ALA A 29 8.71 -2.52 6.90
C ALA A 29 8.52 -1.41 7.93
N VAL A 30 8.33 -1.77 9.19
CA VAL A 30 8.19 -0.82 10.29
C VAL A 30 9.26 -1.05 11.33
N LYS A 31 9.94 0.02 11.74
CA LYS A 31 11.04 -0.04 12.70
C LYS A 31 10.52 -0.52 14.06
N ASN A 32 11.14 -1.56 14.63
CA ASN A 32 10.76 -2.15 15.92
C ASN A 32 10.72 -1.09 17.04
N SER A 33 11.58 -0.07 16.98
CA SER A 33 11.57 1.00 17.98
C SER A 33 10.33 1.89 17.89
N ARG A 34 9.69 2.01 16.73
CA ARG A 34 8.42 2.72 16.55
C ARG A 34 7.26 1.86 17.04
N GLU A 35 7.26 0.58 16.67
CA GLU A 35 6.31 -0.42 17.16
C GLU A 35 6.31 -0.50 18.70
N LYS A 36 7.50 -0.47 19.33
CA LYS A 36 7.64 -0.54 20.80
C LYS A 36 7.40 0.78 21.54
N LYS A 37 7.74 1.94 20.96
CA LYS A 37 7.63 3.25 21.65
C LYS A 37 6.20 3.74 21.76
N GLN A 38 5.34 3.41 20.80
CA GLN A 38 3.90 3.59 20.98
C GLN A 38 3.38 2.33 21.66
N LYS A 39 3.10 2.40 22.97
CA LYS A 39 2.59 1.27 23.78
C LYS A 39 1.34 0.57 23.19
N ASN A 40 0.70 1.17 22.19
CA ASN A 40 -0.50 0.69 21.51
C ASN A 40 -0.34 0.56 19.99
N LEU A 41 0.88 0.55 19.42
CA LEU A 41 1.05 0.42 17.96
C LEU A 41 0.89 -1.03 17.50
N THR A 42 -0.32 -1.55 17.63
CA THR A 42 -0.69 -2.79 16.94
C THR A 42 -0.91 -2.42 15.48
N ILE A 43 0.06 -2.75 14.63
CA ILE A 43 -0.10 -2.64 13.18
C ILE A 43 -1.06 -3.74 12.76
N ILE A 44 -2.21 -3.35 12.21
CA ILE A 44 -3.19 -4.28 11.68
C ILE A 44 -3.03 -4.27 10.16
N PRO A 45 -2.34 -5.27 9.58
CA PRO A 45 -2.24 -5.41 8.14
C PRO A 45 -3.56 -5.97 7.60
N GLU A 46 -4.27 -5.16 6.84
CA GLU A 46 -5.41 -5.63 6.04
C GLU A 46 -4.91 -5.99 4.64
N VAL A 47 -5.24 -7.20 4.19
CA VAL A 47 -4.98 -7.67 2.82
C VAL A 47 -6.32 -7.68 2.11
N ILE A 48 -6.49 -6.80 1.13
CA ILE A 48 -7.77 -6.65 0.42
C ILE A 48 -7.79 -7.52 -0.84
N ASN A 49 -6.63 -7.67 -1.48
CA ASN A 49 -6.39 -8.54 -2.62
C ASN A 49 -4.88 -8.83 -2.72
N ASP A 50 -4.44 -9.54 -3.77
CA ASP A 50 -3.02 -9.85 -3.99
C ASP A 50 -2.15 -8.60 -4.18
N TRP A 51 -2.75 -7.45 -4.43
CA TRP A 51 -2.10 -6.22 -4.85
C TRP A 51 -1.94 -5.17 -3.76
N PHE A 52 -2.72 -5.24 -2.68
CA PHE A 52 -2.71 -4.22 -1.63
C PHE A 52 -2.50 -4.85 -0.25
N ILE A 53 -1.54 -4.27 0.48
CA ILE A 53 -1.43 -4.41 1.94
C ILE A 53 -1.61 -3.04 2.54
N ILE A 54 -2.36 -3.01 3.64
CA ILE A 54 -2.66 -1.78 4.34
C ILE A 54 -2.24 -1.93 5.78
N PRO A 55 -1.00 -1.55 6.13
CA PRO A 55 -0.64 -1.35 7.51
C PRO A 55 -1.49 -0.20 8.09
N ARG A 56 -2.37 -0.54 9.03
CA ARG A 56 -3.11 0.45 9.82
C ARG A 56 -2.33 0.75 11.08
N LEU A 57 -1.88 1.99 11.23
CA LEU A 57 -1.10 2.45 12.37
C LEU A 57 -2.00 3.21 13.34
N PRO A 58 -2.18 2.73 14.59
CA PRO A 58 -2.92 3.47 15.61
C PRO A 58 -2.31 4.86 15.86
N THR A 59 -3.15 5.88 15.88
CA THR A 59 -2.76 7.27 16.19
C THR A 59 -3.24 7.66 17.59
N LYS A 60 -3.07 8.93 18.01
CA LYS A 60 -3.62 9.39 19.29
C LYS A 60 -5.15 9.39 19.20
N GLY A 61 -5.81 8.77 20.17
CA GLY A 61 -7.27 8.57 20.16
C GLY A 61 -7.67 7.20 19.58
N SER A 62 -8.88 7.10 19.03
CA SER A 62 -9.43 5.86 18.44
C SER A 62 -9.43 5.90 16.90
N ASN A 63 -8.38 6.51 16.30
CA ASN A 63 -8.22 6.68 14.85
C ASN A 63 -6.94 6.02 14.34
N PHE A 64 -6.87 5.78 13.04
CA PHE A 64 -5.74 5.16 12.37
C PHE A 64 -5.16 6.04 11.27
N LEU A 65 -3.87 5.83 11.01
CA LEU A 65 -3.20 6.22 9.79
C LEU A 65 -3.10 4.97 8.90
N ASN A 66 -3.74 5.02 7.75
CA ASN A 66 -3.79 3.94 6.78
C ASN A 66 -2.66 4.13 5.77
N LEU A 67 -1.72 3.19 5.71
CA LEU A 67 -0.66 3.20 4.71
C LEU A 67 -1.03 2.24 3.58
N VAL A 68 -1.30 2.73 2.38
CA VAL A 68 -1.59 1.85 1.24
C VAL A 68 -0.37 1.82 0.35
N SER A 69 0.19 0.64 0.13
CA SER A 69 1.33 0.44 -0.78
C SER A 69 0.99 -0.57 -1.85
N ARG A 70 1.40 -0.30 -3.10
CA ARG A 70 1.37 -1.28 -4.20
C ARG A 70 2.61 -1.18 -5.07
N TYR A 71 3.13 -2.34 -5.46
CA TYR A 71 4.02 -2.49 -6.60
C TYR A 71 3.18 -2.91 -7.83
N VAL A 72 3.20 -2.10 -8.89
CA VAL A 72 2.50 -2.43 -10.14
C VAL A 72 3.50 -3.14 -11.06
N SER A 73 3.24 -4.41 -11.38
CA SER A 73 4.04 -5.14 -12.38
C SER A 73 3.99 -4.38 -13.70
N THR A 74 5.16 -3.97 -14.18
CA THR A 74 5.34 -3.26 -15.46
C THR A 74 5.01 -4.13 -16.67
N MET A 75 4.86 -5.44 -16.50
CA MET A 75 4.64 -6.41 -17.59
C MET A 75 3.16 -6.57 -17.98
N ALA A 76 2.20 -6.33 -17.08
CA ALA A 76 0.76 -6.44 -17.34
C ALA A 76 0.15 -5.05 -17.59
N ASN A 77 0.53 -4.44 -18.71
CA ASN A 77 0.07 -3.12 -19.16
C ASN A 77 -1.19 -3.21 -20.05
N ASP A 78 -2.06 -4.20 -19.85
CA ASP A 78 -3.35 -4.20 -20.53
C ASP A 78 -4.27 -3.14 -19.89
N GLN A 79 -5.11 -2.52 -20.72
CA GLN A 79 -6.01 -1.43 -20.31
C GLN A 79 -6.99 -1.87 -19.20
N THR A 80 -7.42 -3.13 -19.25
CA THR A 80 -8.39 -3.72 -18.32
C THR A 80 -7.82 -3.86 -16.91
N SER A 81 -6.59 -4.37 -16.80
CA SER A 81 -5.84 -4.51 -15.54
C SER A 81 -5.55 -3.14 -14.90
N LYS A 82 -5.30 -2.12 -15.73
CA LYS A 82 -5.19 -0.73 -15.26
C LYS A 82 -6.50 -0.19 -14.72
N MET A 83 -7.60 -0.36 -15.44
CA MET A 83 -8.93 0.11 -14.98
C MET A 83 -9.32 -0.56 -13.68
N LYS A 84 -9.21 -1.90 -13.60
CA LYS A 84 -9.48 -2.67 -12.38
C LYS A 84 -8.64 -2.19 -11.20
N PHE A 85 -7.38 -1.84 -11.43
CA PHE A 85 -6.56 -1.25 -10.38
C PHE A 85 -7.12 0.07 -9.84
N TYR A 86 -7.52 0.99 -10.71
CA TYR A 86 -8.09 2.27 -10.28
C TYR A 86 -9.45 2.08 -9.58
N GLU A 87 -10.26 1.11 -10.02
CA GLU A 87 -11.51 0.74 -9.36
C GLU A 87 -11.27 0.15 -7.96
N ASP A 88 -10.34 -0.80 -7.83
CA ASP A 88 -9.99 -1.42 -6.55
C ASP A 88 -9.38 -0.36 -5.61
N ALA A 89 -8.50 0.52 -6.11
CA ALA A 89 -7.93 1.62 -5.34
C ALA A 89 -9.00 2.62 -4.88
N SER A 90 -9.93 3.00 -5.76
CA SER A 90 -11.04 3.90 -5.43
C SER A 90 -11.97 3.30 -4.36
N SER A 91 -12.30 2.02 -4.51
CA SER A 91 -13.11 1.28 -3.54
C SER A 91 -12.41 1.22 -2.18
N LEU A 92 -11.10 0.99 -2.19
CA LEU A 92 -10.30 0.95 -0.98
C LEU A 92 -10.27 2.30 -0.25
N ILE A 93 -9.97 3.39 -0.98
CA ILE A 93 -9.92 4.73 -0.40
C ILE A 93 -11.28 5.10 0.20
N SER A 94 -12.37 4.72 -0.46
CA SER A 94 -13.74 4.98 -0.01
C SER A 94 -14.14 4.19 1.24
N ALA A 95 -13.51 3.03 1.49
CA ALA A 95 -13.75 2.23 2.68
C ALA A 95 -13.06 2.80 3.93
N ILE A 96 -12.06 3.67 3.77
CA ILE A 96 -11.36 4.30 4.89
C ILE A 96 -12.27 5.38 5.51
N PRO A 97 -12.53 5.34 6.83
CA PRO A 97 -13.35 6.35 7.49
C PRO A 97 -12.78 7.76 7.29
N GLN A 98 -13.63 8.74 6.98
CA GLN A 98 -13.22 10.14 6.70
C GLN A 98 -12.39 10.79 7.83
N LYS A 99 -12.56 10.33 9.07
CA LYS A 99 -11.84 10.80 10.26
C LYS A 99 -10.42 10.23 10.38
N GLU A 100 -10.07 9.26 9.55
CA GLU A 100 -8.78 8.58 9.53
C GLU A 100 -7.89 9.15 8.43
N GLU A 101 -6.58 9.09 8.66
CA GLU A 101 -5.60 9.59 7.70
C GLU A 101 -5.24 8.47 6.70
N LEU A 102 -4.86 8.86 5.49
CA LEU A 102 -4.42 7.95 4.43
C LEU A 102 -3.12 8.49 3.82
N ILE A 103 -2.12 7.62 3.71
CA ILE A 103 -0.94 7.83 2.87
C ILE A 103 -0.94 6.75 1.80
N LEU A 104 -0.92 7.18 0.55
CA LEU A 104 -0.87 6.32 -0.63
C LEU A 104 0.54 6.34 -1.22
N LEU A 105 1.19 5.18 -1.29
CA LEU A 105 2.55 5.00 -1.80
C LEU A 105 2.58 3.95 -2.92
N GLY A 106 3.49 4.12 -3.87
CA GLY A 106 3.71 3.15 -4.93
C GLY A 106 3.81 3.80 -6.31
N ASN A 107 4.07 2.95 -7.30
CA ASN A 107 4.08 3.38 -8.69
C ASN A 107 2.67 3.22 -9.29
N PHE A 108 1.88 4.29 -9.28
CA PHE A 108 0.54 4.31 -9.88
C PHE A 108 0.56 4.31 -11.42
N ASN A 109 1.72 4.50 -12.05
CA ASN A 109 1.86 4.69 -13.49
C ASN A 109 0.86 5.73 -14.06
N ALA A 110 0.44 6.70 -13.25
CA ALA A 110 -0.42 7.79 -13.66
C ALA A 110 0.41 8.71 -14.58
N ARG A 111 0.13 8.67 -15.87
CA ARG A 111 0.65 9.66 -16.82
C ARG A 111 -0.31 10.84 -16.78
N VAL A 112 0.13 11.96 -16.22
CA VAL A 112 -0.57 13.23 -16.38
C VAL A 112 -0.39 13.63 -17.84
N ARG A 113 -1.50 13.80 -18.57
CA ARG A 113 -1.49 14.14 -20.00
C ARG A 113 -0.69 15.42 -20.18
N THR A 114 0.37 15.34 -20.99
CA THR A 114 1.14 16.48 -21.49
C THR A 114 0.96 16.47 -22.99
N ASP A 115 -0.15 17.00 -23.46
CA ASP A 115 -0.30 17.31 -24.87
C ASP A 115 -0.09 18.81 -25.11
N GLU A 116 1.00 19.06 -25.83
CA GLU A 116 1.20 20.11 -26.83
C GLU A 116 1.17 21.57 -26.37
N GLY A 117 2.37 22.11 -26.15
CA GLY A 117 2.61 23.55 -26.03
C GLY A 117 3.43 23.90 -24.81
N THR A 118 4.62 24.43 -25.04
CA THR A 118 5.50 25.10 -24.08
C THR A 118 4.76 25.87 -22.98
N TRP A 119 5.00 25.49 -21.72
CA TRP A 119 4.70 26.35 -20.58
C TRP A 119 5.69 27.54 -20.55
N GLN A 120 5.20 28.73 -20.85
CA GLN A 120 5.69 29.97 -20.25
C GLN A 120 4.59 30.49 -19.31
N GLY A 121 4.87 30.47 -18.01
CA GLY A 121 3.95 30.89 -16.96
C GLY A 121 4.29 30.19 -15.65
#